data_AF-A0AAJ5N3B0-F1
#
_entry.id   AF-A0AAJ5N3B0-F1
#
_cell.length_a   1.000
_cell.length_b   1.000
_cell.length_c   1.000
_cell.angle_alpha   90.00
_cell.angle_beta   90.00
_cell.angle_gamma   90.00
#
_symmetry.space_group_name_H-M   'P 1'
#
loop_
_entity.id
_entity.type
_entity.pdbx_description
1 polymer ?
#
loop_
_entity_poly.entity_id
_entity_poly.type
_entity_poly.pdbx_seq_one_letter_code
_entity_poly.pdbx_strand_id
1 'polypeptide(L)'
;MPNDNVLTAEARATIMDACQSISLSADALKDCHTVDGDWGDDLDAKAIYDAELNLLGRLTALLAAHPGQPEPLQQSAAAFNDEAREFLYGNLESIQSAIELADATGNCSQARGLEAVEYQIRRLFYAQPEPRAEETDAVRDVLGERRRQVEVEHWEPEHDDEAAEGQIALAAGCYALVAGGWRRGRIPDAWPWDDAWFKSTTPRRNLVKSAALAIAEIERLDRAAARAGDAS
;
A
#
# COMPACT_ATOMS: atom_id res chain seq x y z
N MET A 1 -9.44 -39.47 11.08
CA MET A 1 -10.32 -38.36 11.50
C MET A 1 -9.98 -37.19 10.60
N PRO A 2 -10.91 -36.66 9.78
CA PRO A 2 -10.64 -35.42 9.05
C PRO A 2 -10.41 -34.31 10.07
N ASN A 3 -9.41 -33.45 9.85
CA ASN A 3 -9.19 -32.28 10.69
C ASN A 3 -10.35 -31.30 10.48
N ASP A 4 -11.34 -31.31 11.38
CA ASP A 4 -12.47 -30.38 11.40
C ASP A 4 -12.08 -28.92 11.74
N ASN A 5 -10.79 -28.59 11.66
CA ASN A 5 -10.20 -27.34 12.13
C ASN A 5 -9.62 -26.51 10.96
N VAL A 6 -10.27 -26.56 9.79
CA VAL A 6 -9.87 -25.80 8.60
C VAL A 6 -11.10 -25.06 8.06
N LEU A 7 -11.04 -23.72 8.09
CA LEU A 7 -12.04 -22.89 7.43
C LEU A 7 -11.90 -23.03 5.92
N THR A 8 -13.00 -23.34 5.24
CA THR A 8 -13.05 -23.32 3.76
C THR A 8 -12.73 -21.92 3.24
N ALA A 9 -12.15 -21.81 2.03
CA ALA A 9 -11.83 -20.54 1.41
C ALA A 9 -13.05 -19.59 1.31
N GLU A 10 -14.23 -20.14 1.00
CA GLU A 10 -15.50 -19.40 0.94
C GLU A 10 -15.89 -18.85 2.32
N ALA A 11 -15.93 -19.70 3.35
CA ALA A 11 -16.18 -19.24 4.72
C ALA A 11 -15.16 -18.19 5.20
N ARG A 12 -13.88 -18.32 4.80
CA ARG A 12 -12.84 -17.34 5.11
C ARG A 12 -13.12 -16.00 4.42
N ALA A 13 -13.52 -16.02 3.15
CA ALA A 13 -13.91 -14.81 2.41
C ALA A 13 -15.10 -14.11 3.06
N THR A 14 -16.16 -14.88 3.40
CA THR A 14 -17.33 -14.34 4.11
C THR A 14 -16.97 -13.70 5.45
N ILE A 15 -16.04 -14.31 6.22
CA ILE A 15 -15.59 -13.74 7.49
C ILE A 15 -14.82 -12.44 7.27
N MET A 16 -13.97 -12.36 6.24
CA MET A 16 -13.25 -11.12 5.91
C MET A 16 -14.20 -9.99 5.48
N ASP A 17 -15.20 -10.30 4.66
CA ASP A 17 -16.23 -9.33 4.25
C ASP A 17 -17.02 -8.83 5.46
N ALA A 18 -17.38 -9.73 6.38
CA ALA A 18 -18.05 -9.37 7.64
C ALA A 18 -17.17 -8.47 8.52
N CYS A 19 -15.88 -8.76 8.65
CA CYS A 19 -14.93 -7.89 9.36
C CYS A 19 -14.89 -6.48 8.74
N GLN A 20 -14.82 -6.38 7.42
CA GLN A 20 -14.81 -5.09 6.74
C GLN A 20 -16.10 -4.30 6.99
N SER A 21 -17.25 -4.96 6.90
CA SER A 21 -18.55 -4.32 7.15
C SER A 21 -18.70 -3.83 8.59
N ILE A 22 -18.27 -4.62 9.58
CA ILE A 22 -18.38 -4.25 11.00
C ILE A 22 -17.42 -3.10 11.33
N SER A 23 -16.21 -3.10 10.75
CA SER A 23 -15.26 -1.98 10.93
C SER A 23 -15.84 -0.66 10.42
N LEU A 24 -16.46 -0.67 9.24
CA LEU A 24 -17.09 0.51 8.66
C LEU A 24 -18.28 1.01 9.50
N SER A 25 -19.08 0.08 10.05
CA SER A 25 -20.19 0.40 10.97
C SER A 25 -19.68 1.07 12.25
N ALA A 26 -18.63 0.49 12.86
CA ALA A 26 -18.05 0.99 14.10
C ALA A 26 -17.42 2.38 13.93
N ASP A 27 -16.73 2.61 12.81
CA ASP A 27 -16.14 3.91 12.49
C ASP A 27 -17.24 4.96 12.25
N ALA A 28 -18.29 4.63 11.50
CA ALA A 28 -19.42 5.51 11.27
C ALA A 28 -20.16 5.87 12.57
N LEU A 29 -20.38 4.88 13.45
CA LEU A 29 -21.03 5.09 14.74
C LEU A 29 -20.21 6.03 15.64
N LYS A 30 -18.88 5.82 15.68
CA LYS A 30 -17.97 6.68 16.44
C LYS A 30 -17.94 8.10 15.89
N ASP A 31 -17.95 8.27 14.57
CA ASP A 31 -17.94 9.59 13.92
C ASP A 31 -19.25 10.37 14.16
N CYS A 32 -20.39 9.69 14.28
CA CYS A 32 -21.67 10.34 14.55
C CYS A 32 -21.90 10.69 16.03
N HIS A 33 -21.34 9.90 16.96
CA HIS A 33 -21.67 9.98 18.38
C HIS A 33 -20.53 10.52 19.27
N THR A 34 -19.38 10.87 18.69
CA THR A 34 -18.26 11.42 19.47
C THR A 34 -17.82 12.81 19.01
N VAL A 35 -17.43 13.64 19.97
CA VAL A 35 -16.70 14.89 19.73
C VAL A 35 -15.32 14.72 20.34
N ASP A 36 -14.27 14.83 19.54
CA ASP A 36 -12.87 14.57 19.95
C ASP A 36 -12.65 13.16 20.59
N GLY A 37 -13.50 12.19 20.25
CA GLY A 37 -13.46 10.84 20.80
C GLY A 37 -14.11 10.69 22.18
N ASP A 38 -14.73 11.76 22.70
CA ASP A 38 -15.59 11.71 23.87
C ASP A 38 -17.04 11.36 23.45
N TRP A 39 -17.60 10.34 24.10
CA TRP A 39 -18.96 9.84 23.87
C TRP A 39 -20.01 10.65 24.63
N GLY A 40 -19.59 11.53 25.55
CA GLY A 40 -20.50 12.32 26.38
C GLY A 40 -21.49 11.43 27.16
N ASP A 41 -22.77 11.77 27.08
CA ASP A 41 -23.86 11.03 27.76
C ASP A 41 -24.47 9.91 26.90
N ASP A 42 -23.97 9.69 25.67
CA ASP A 42 -24.51 8.69 24.73
C ASP A 42 -23.92 7.28 25.01
N LEU A 43 -24.24 6.78 26.21
CA LEU A 43 -23.75 5.50 26.72
C LEU A 43 -24.23 4.30 25.89
N ASP A 44 -25.39 4.43 25.23
CA ASP A 44 -25.96 3.38 24.40
C ASP A 44 -25.18 3.22 23.09
N ALA A 45 -24.83 4.33 22.41
CA ALA A 45 -23.99 4.30 21.22
C ALA A 45 -22.58 3.76 21.54
N LYS A 46 -22.02 4.16 22.69
CA LYS A 46 -20.74 3.62 23.16
C LYS A 46 -20.77 2.10 23.37
N ALA A 47 -21.84 1.59 23.96
CA ALA A 47 -21.98 0.15 24.22
C ALA A 47 -22.08 -0.66 22.92
N ILE A 48 -22.74 -0.12 21.89
CA ILE A 48 -22.82 -0.74 20.56
C ILE A 48 -21.43 -0.77 19.91
N TYR A 49 -20.68 0.33 19.94
CA TYR A 49 -19.31 0.40 19.43
C TYR A 49 -18.38 -0.62 20.11
N ASP A 50 -18.43 -0.70 21.44
CA ASP A 50 -17.61 -1.64 22.20
C ASP A 50 -17.98 -3.10 21.86
N ALA A 51 -19.25 -3.39 21.57
CA ALA A 51 -19.70 -4.72 21.15
C ALA A 51 -19.18 -5.09 19.74
N GLU A 52 -19.24 -4.15 18.80
CA GLU A 52 -18.71 -4.34 17.43
C GLU A 52 -17.19 -4.57 17.44
N LEU A 53 -16.44 -3.81 18.24
CA LEU A 53 -14.99 -3.97 18.37
C LEU A 53 -14.62 -5.34 18.97
N ASN A 54 -15.39 -5.82 19.95
CA ASN A 54 -15.21 -7.15 20.52
C ASN A 54 -15.49 -8.27 19.49
N LEU A 55 -16.50 -8.09 18.63
CA LEU A 55 -16.81 -9.04 17.55
C LEU A 55 -15.68 -9.08 16.51
N LEU A 56 -15.17 -7.93 16.09
CA LEU A 56 -14.02 -7.82 15.17
C LEU A 56 -12.79 -8.54 15.71
N GLY A 57 -12.47 -8.35 17.00
CA GLY A 57 -11.34 -9.03 17.64
C GLY A 57 -11.47 -10.55 17.59
N ARG A 58 -12.68 -11.08 17.82
CA ARG A 58 -12.94 -12.53 17.77
C ARG A 58 -12.84 -13.11 16.36
N LEU A 59 -13.37 -12.41 15.34
CA LEU A 59 -13.30 -12.86 13.95
C LEU A 59 -11.86 -12.83 13.42
N THR A 60 -11.09 -11.81 13.79
CA THR A 60 -9.66 -11.71 13.42
C THR A 60 -8.84 -12.83 14.06
N ALA A 61 -9.07 -13.13 15.34
CA ALA A 61 -8.43 -14.26 16.01
C ALA A 61 -8.80 -15.61 15.37
N LEU A 62 -10.04 -15.75 14.91
CA LEU A 62 -10.50 -16.96 14.21
C LEU A 62 -9.79 -17.14 12.86
N LEU A 63 -9.64 -16.07 12.08
CA LEU A 63 -8.88 -16.07 10.82
C LEU A 63 -7.40 -16.41 11.04
N ALA A 64 -6.79 -15.87 12.11
CA ALA A 64 -5.38 -16.14 12.43
C ALA A 64 -5.13 -17.60 12.88
N ALA A 65 -6.10 -18.20 13.58
CA ALA A 65 -6.03 -19.61 13.98
C ALA A 65 -6.18 -20.60 12.81
N HIS A 66 -6.63 -20.14 11.63
CA HIS A 66 -6.94 -20.96 10.46
C HIS A 66 -6.31 -20.37 9.19
N PRO A 67 -4.97 -20.44 9.03
CA PRO A 67 -4.30 -20.00 7.81
C PRO A 67 -4.78 -20.85 6.62
N GLY A 68 -5.17 -20.20 5.53
CA GLY A 68 -5.72 -20.87 4.34
C GLY A 68 -4.70 -21.79 3.67
N GLN A 69 -5.18 -22.84 2.99
CA GLN A 69 -4.32 -23.66 2.12
C GLN A 69 -3.94 -22.84 0.88
N PRO A 70 -2.67 -22.89 0.41
CA PRO A 70 -2.29 -22.30 -0.87
C PRO A 70 -3.10 -22.93 -2.01
N GLU A 71 -3.55 -22.14 -2.98
CA GLU A 71 -4.24 -22.68 -4.15
C GLU A 71 -3.35 -23.70 -4.90
N PRO A 72 -3.92 -24.79 -5.45
CA PRO A 72 -3.18 -25.84 -6.16
C PRO A 72 -2.30 -25.31 -7.31
N LEU A 73 -2.71 -24.22 -7.98
CA LEU A 73 -1.97 -23.61 -9.09
C LEU A 73 -0.69 -22.90 -8.63
N GLN A 74 -0.67 -22.34 -7.42
CA GLN A 74 0.51 -21.64 -6.89
C GLN A 74 1.65 -22.60 -6.51
N GLN A 75 1.32 -23.81 -6.01
CA GLN A 75 2.32 -24.83 -5.70
C GLN A 75 3.00 -25.38 -6.96
N SER A 76 2.22 -25.61 -8.02
CA SER A 76 2.74 -26.09 -9.30
C SER A 76 3.65 -25.06 -9.99
N ALA A 77 3.27 -23.77 -9.93
CA ALA A 77 4.07 -22.70 -10.53
C ALA A 77 5.38 -22.45 -9.77
N ALA A 78 5.36 -22.52 -8.43
CA ALA A 78 6.56 -22.37 -7.61
C ALA A 78 7.56 -23.51 -7.86
N ALA A 79 7.10 -24.77 -7.87
CA ALA A 79 7.96 -25.93 -8.10
C ALA A 79 8.59 -25.93 -9.51
N PHE A 80 7.82 -25.57 -10.54
CA PHE A 80 8.34 -25.42 -11.91
C PHE A 80 9.37 -24.30 -12.02
N ASN A 81 9.16 -23.19 -11.31
CA ASN A 81 10.11 -22.07 -11.29
C ASN A 81 11.41 -22.45 -10.57
N ASP A 82 11.38 -23.29 -9.53
CA ASP A 82 12.59 -23.71 -8.80
C ASP A 82 13.50 -24.64 -9.64
N GLU A 83 12.92 -25.62 -10.34
CA GLU A 83 13.70 -26.53 -11.20
C GLU A 83 14.30 -25.79 -12.42
N ALA A 84 13.54 -24.84 -13.00
CA ALA A 84 14.03 -23.99 -14.07
C ALA A 84 15.15 -23.03 -13.60
N ARG A 85 15.10 -22.56 -12.35
CA ARG A 85 16.15 -21.70 -11.75
C ARG A 85 17.46 -22.46 -11.58
N GLU A 86 17.43 -23.67 -11.03
CA GLU A 86 18.63 -24.47 -10.80
C GLU A 86 19.38 -24.79 -12.09
N PHE A 87 18.64 -25.20 -13.14
CA PHE A 87 19.22 -25.47 -14.47
C PHE A 87 19.87 -24.23 -15.11
N LEU A 88 19.28 -23.05 -14.94
CA LEU A 88 19.76 -21.83 -15.61
C LEU A 88 20.85 -21.10 -14.84
N TYR A 89 20.89 -21.20 -13.50
CA TYR A 89 22.05 -20.71 -12.72
C TYR A 89 23.33 -21.46 -13.10
N GLY A 90 23.27 -22.76 -13.35
CA GLY A 90 24.41 -23.53 -13.88
C GLY A 90 24.86 -23.08 -15.27
N ASN A 91 23.94 -22.60 -16.11
CA ASN A 91 24.26 -22.06 -17.43
C ASN A 91 24.81 -20.63 -17.37
N LEU A 92 24.48 -19.85 -16.33
CA LEU A 92 24.93 -18.48 -16.16
C LEU A 92 26.45 -18.39 -15.93
N GLU A 93 27.00 -19.31 -15.13
CA GLU A 93 28.46 -19.43 -14.93
C GLU A 93 29.19 -19.80 -16.23
N SER A 94 28.56 -20.66 -17.05
CA SER A 94 29.09 -21.05 -18.36
C SER A 94 29.06 -19.89 -19.37
N ILE A 95 28.01 -19.05 -19.33
CA ILE A 95 27.90 -17.85 -20.17
C ILE A 95 28.91 -16.78 -19.74
N GLN A 96 29.07 -16.57 -18.44
CA GLN A 96 30.07 -15.65 -17.89
C GLN A 96 31.49 -16.04 -18.33
N SER A 97 31.82 -17.33 -18.23
CA SER A 97 33.12 -17.86 -18.69
C SER A 97 33.32 -17.66 -20.20
N ALA A 98 32.26 -17.75 -21.00
CA ALA A 98 32.31 -17.53 -22.44
C ALA A 98 32.47 -16.04 -22.82
N ILE A 99 31.88 -15.12 -22.05
CA ILE A 99 32.07 -13.66 -22.19
C ILE A 99 33.54 -13.32 -21.95
N GLU A 100 34.10 -13.79 -20.83
CA GLU A 100 35.50 -13.55 -20.47
C GLU A 100 36.48 -14.09 -21.52
N LEU A 101 36.20 -15.27 -22.08
CA LEU A 101 36.98 -15.83 -23.17
C LEU A 101 36.85 -15.04 -24.48
N ALA A 102 35.66 -14.56 -24.81
CA ALA A 102 35.41 -13.74 -26.00
C ALA A 102 36.16 -12.40 -25.90
N ASP A 103 36.19 -11.78 -24.72
CA ASP A 103 36.96 -10.56 -24.47
C ASP A 103 38.47 -10.82 -24.52
N ALA A 104 38.95 -11.89 -23.88
CA ALA A 104 40.36 -12.27 -23.89
C ALA A 104 40.90 -12.59 -25.30
N THR A 105 40.01 -13.01 -26.21
CA THR A 105 40.35 -13.31 -27.61
C THR A 105 40.10 -12.13 -28.57
N GLY A 106 39.67 -10.98 -28.07
CA GLY A 106 39.43 -9.77 -28.87
C GLY A 106 38.12 -9.80 -29.68
N ASN A 107 37.21 -10.72 -29.37
CA ASN A 107 35.93 -10.89 -30.04
C ASN A 107 34.79 -10.10 -29.34
N CYS A 108 34.97 -8.79 -29.18
CA CYS A 108 34.08 -7.94 -28.39
C CYS A 108 32.61 -7.94 -28.84
N SER A 109 32.33 -8.22 -30.13
CA SER A 109 30.95 -8.33 -30.63
C SER A 109 30.24 -9.60 -30.15
N GLN A 110 30.97 -10.68 -29.96
CA GLN A 110 30.46 -11.94 -29.42
C GLN A 110 30.25 -11.84 -27.91
N ALA A 111 31.19 -11.19 -27.19
CA ALA A 111 31.06 -10.89 -25.77
C ALA A 111 29.77 -10.10 -25.46
N ARG A 112 29.53 -8.99 -26.18
CA ARG A 112 28.28 -8.21 -26.07
C ARG A 112 27.02 -9.02 -26.39
N GLY A 113 27.10 -9.94 -27.36
CA GLY A 113 25.99 -10.82 -27.69
C GLY A 113 25.64 -11.76 -26.54
N LEU A 114 26.65 -12.27 -25.85
CA LEU A 114 26.49 -13.15 -24.69
C LEU A 114 26.02 -12.37 -23.44
N GLU A 115 26.51 -11.15 -23.21
CA GLU A 115 26.00 -10.24 -22.16
C GLU A 115 24.50 -9.95 -22.34
N ALA A 116 24.06 -9.74 -23.58
CA ALA A 116 22.64 -9.52 -23.87
C ALA A 116 21.78 -10.75 -23.55
N VAL A 117 22.29 -11.96 -23.83
CA VAL A 117 21.62 -13.22 -23.48
C VAL A 117 21.57 -13.40 -21.97
N GLU A 118 22.67 -13.15 -21.27
CA GLU A 118 22.73 -13.18 -19.80
C GLU A 118 21.70 -12.22 -19.17
N TYR A 119 21.60 -11.00 -19.70
CA TYR A 119 20.64 -10.01 -19.26
C TYR A 119 19.18 -10.46 -19.47
N GLN A 120 18.84 -11.03 -20.64
CA GLN A 120 17.47 -11.51 -20.87
C GLN A 120 17.13 -12.71 -19.97
N ILE A 121 18.07 -13.62 -19.74
CA ILE A 121 17.88 -14.73 -18.80
C ILE A 121 17.63 -14.17 -17.39
N ARG A 122 18.48 -13.27 -16.88
CA ARG A 122 18.26 -12.62 -15.58
C ARG A 122 16.90 -11.93 -15.52
N ARG A 123 16.54 -11.15 -16.54
CA ARG A 123 15.26 -10.44 -16.62
C ARG A 123 14.04 -11.37 -16.59
N LEU A 124 14.09 -12.52 -17.28
CA LEU A 124 13.01 -13.50 -17.24
C LEU A 124 12.79 -14.08 -15.84
N PHE A 125 13.81 -14.13 -14.98
CA PHE A 125 13.72 -14.68 -13.62
C PHE A 125 13.54 -13.63 -12.52
N TYR A 126 13.97 -12.38 -12.73
CA TYR A 126 13.56 -11.23 -11.91
C TYR A 126 12.15 -10.73 -12.25
N ALA A 127 11.49 -11.32 -13.26
CA ALA A 127 10.08 -11.13 -13.54
C ALA A 127 9.16 -12.06 -12.73
N GLN A 128 9.64 -12.61 -11.62
CA GLN A 128 8.73 -12.92 -10.51
C GLN A 128 8.26 -11.57 -9.96
N PRO A 129 6.97 -11.36 -9.64
CA PRO A 129 6.66 -10.29 -8.72
C PRO A 129 7.53 -10.57 -7.48
N GLU A 130 8.42 -9.65 -7.11
CA GLU A 130 8.95 -9.59 -5.74
C GLU A 130 7.82 -10.02 -4.81
N PRO A 131 8.02 -10.96 -3.86
CA PRO A 131 6.98 -11.33 -2.92
C PRO A 131 6.47 -10.01 -2.37
N ARG A 132 5.27 -9.60 -2.80
CA ARG A 132 4.75 -8.25 -2.57
C ARG A 132 4.71 -8.17 -1.07
N ALA A 133 5.71 -7.51 -0.47
CA ALA A 133 5.90 -7.51 0.97
C ALA A 133 4.53 -7.17 1.52
N GLU A 134 3.94 -8.09 2.31
CA GLU A 134 2.53 -8.00 2.70
C GLU A 134 2.25 -6.54 3.04
N GLU A 135 1.39 -5.89 2.26
CA GLU A 135 1.20 -4.44 2.37
C GLU A 135 0.82 -4.14 3.81
N THR A 136 1.78 -3.55 4.54
CA THR A 136 1.61 -3.26 5.97
C THR A 136 0.35 -2.43 6.15
N ASP A 137 -0.32 -2.55 7.29
CA ASP A 137 -1.53 -1.76 7.57
C ASP A 137 -1.29 -0.25 7.35
N ALA A 138 -0.08 0.24 7.63
CA ALA A 138 0.29 1.62 7.34
C ALA A 138 0.21 1.99 5.85
N VAL A 139 0.70 1.13 4.96
CA VAL A 139 0.61 1.35 3.50
C VAL A 139 -0.84 1.26 3.05
N ARG A 140 -1.60 0.27 3.54
CA ARG A 140 -3.01 0.10 3.23
C ARG A 140 -3.84 1.33 3.63
N ASP A 141 -3.59 1.88 4.83
CA ASP A 141 -4.29 3.06 5.33
C ASP A 141 -4.00 4.32 4.51
N VAL A 142 -2.76 4.48 4.04
CA VAL A 142 -2.35 5.61 3.19
C VAL A 142 -3.05 5.53 1.82
N LEU A 143 -3.08 4.35 1.21
CA LEU A 143 -3.80 4.13 -0.04
C LEU A 143 -5.32 4.30 0.14
N GLY A 144 -5.86 3.83 1.27
CA GLY A 144 -7.26 4.02 1.64
C GLY A 144 -7.61 5.49 1.83
N GLU A 145 -6.74 6.28 2.46
CA GLU A 145 -6.96 7.72 2.62
C GLU A 145 -6.87 8.46 1.28
N ARG A 146 -5.91 8.11 0.41
CA ARG A 146 -5.84 8.71 -0.93
C ARG A 146 -7.12 8.42 -1.71
N ARG A 147 -7.63 7.20 -1.64
CA ARG A 147 -8.92 6.83 -2.25
C ARG A 147 -10.08 7.63 -1.66
N ARG A 148 -10.16 7.77 -0.33
CA ARG A 148 -11.20 8.58 0.34
C ARG A 148 -11.17 10.04 -0.12
N GLN A 149 -9.99 10.64 -0.28
CA GLN A 149 -9.86 12.02 -0.78
C GLN A 149 -10.45 12.16 -2.19
N VAL A 150 -10.22 11.19 -3.07
CA VAL A 150 -10.80 11.17 -4.42
C VAL A 150 -12.31 10.92 -4.38
N GLU A 151 -12.76 9.87 -3.68
CA GLU A 151 -14.14 9.38 -3.75
C GLU A 151 -15.12 10.20 -2.91
N VAL A 152 -14.69 10.70 -1.76
CA VAL A 152 -15.56 11.38 -0.78
C VAL A 152 -15.37 12.89 -0.83
N GLU A 153 -14.13 13.36 -0.92
CA GLU A 153 -13.85 14.81 -0.95
C GLU A 153 -13.80 15.36 -2.39
N HIS A 154 -13.92 14.49 -3.40
CA HIS A 154 -13.85 14.83 -4.82
C HIS A 154 -12.55 15.54 -5.23
N TRP A 155 -11.45 15.21 -4.55
CA TRP A 155 -10.10 15.67 -4.90
C TRP A 155 -9.52 14.78 -6.00
N GLU A 156 -10.13 14.87 -7.17
CA GLU A 156 -9.71 14.15 -8.37
C GLU A 156 -8.34 14.65 -8.85
N PRO A 157 -7.57 13.83 -9.60
CA PRO A 157 -6.29 14.25 -10.18
C PRO A 157 -6.33 15.61 -10.90
N GLU A 158 -7.44 15.90 -11.57
CA GLU A 158 -7.68 17.16 -12.27
C GLU A 158 -7.80 18.34 -11.30
N HIS A 159 -8.40 18.14 -10.12
CA HIS A 159 -8.47 19.14 -9.06
C HIS A 159 -7.07 19.42 -8.47
N ASP A 160 -6.29 18.37 -8.25
CA ASP A 160 -4.91 18.49 -7.75
C ASP A 160 -4.04 19.31 -8.72
N ASP A 161 -4.28 19.20 -10.04
CA ASP A 161 -3.56 19.95 -11.06
C ASP A 161 -3.86 21.45 -11.06
N GLU A 162 -5.01 21.86 -10.50
CA GLU A 162 -5.39 23.26 -10.32
C GLU A 162 -4.76 23.89 -9.07
N ALA A 163 -4.20 23.08 -8.16
CA ALA A 163 -3.53 23.58 -6.96
C ALA A 163 -2.29 24.41 -7.34
N ALA A 164 -2.07 25.53 -6.64
CA ALA A 164 -0.87 26.32 -6.88
C ALA A 164 0.39 25.53 -6.49
N GLU A 165 1.52 25.89 -7.12
CA GLU A 165 2.77 25.15 -7.00
C GLU A 165 3.17 24.88 -5.54
N GLY A 166 3.32 23.60 -5.19
CA GLY A 166 3.74 23.15 -3.87
C GLY A 166 2.70 23.26 -2.76
N GLN A 167 1.45 23.70 -3.04
CA GLN A 167 0.42 23.79 -2.01
C GLN A 167 0.09 22.42 -1.41
N ILE A 168 -0.07 21.38 -2.21
CA ILE A 168 -0.35 20.03 -1.70
C ILE A 168 0.83 19.52 -0.85
N ALA A 169 2.07 19.80 -1.24
CA ALA A 169 3.27 19.48 -0.45
C ALA A 169 3.28 20.20 0.90
N LEU A 170 2.93 21.49 0.93
CA LEU A 170 2.85 22.29 2.15
C LEU A 170 1.77 21.75 3.09
N ALA A 171 0.59 21.41 2.56
CA ALA A 171 -0.47 20.77 3.32
C ALA A 171 -0.03 19.43 3.94
N ALA A 172 0.68 18.60 3.16
CA ALA A 172 1.27 17.35 3.67
C ALA A 172 2.24 17.62 4.82
N GLY A 173 3.13 18.62 4.68
CA GLY A 173 4.08 19.04 5.70
C GLY A 173 3.41 19.51 6.99
N CYS A 174 2.31 20.28 6.88
CA CYS A 174 1.54 20.75 8.03
C CYS A 174 0.96 19.60 8.86
N TYR A 175 0.41 18.57 8.22
CA TYR A 175 -0.07 17.38 8.93
C TYR A 175 1.06 16.59 9.61
N ALA A 176 2.23 16.45 8.96
CA ALA A 176 3.39 15.81 9.58
C ALA A 176 3.93 16.61 10.78
N LEU A 177 3.97 17.94 10.66
CA LEU A 177 4.41 18.84 11.71
C LEU A 177 3.53 18.73 12.97
N VAL A 178 2.20 18.75 12.78
CA VAL A 178 1.25 18.58 13.90
C VAL A 178 1.33 17.16 14.48
N ALA A 179 1.53 16.13 13.67
CA ALA A 179 1.77 14.77 14.16
C ALA A 179 3.04 14.68 15.04
N GLY A 180 4.08 15.43 14.70
CA GLY A 180 5.31 15.58 15.49
C GLY A 180 5.13 16.32 16.82
N GLY A 181 3.92 16.80 17.14
CA GLY A 181 3.61 17.47 18.39
C GLY A 181 3.77 18.98 18.36
N TRP A 182 3.95 19.58 17.18
CA TRP A 182 3.96 21.04 17.05
C TRP A 182 2.60 21.62 17.45
N ARG A 183 2.61 22.47 18.50
CA ARG A 183 1.50 23.31 18.99
C ARG A 183 0.10 22.69 18.77
N ARG A 184 -0.19 21.60 19.50
CA ARG A 184 -1.47 20.87 19.43
C ARG A 184 -2.67 21.81 19.43
N GLY A 185 -3.62 21.56 18.52
CA GLY A 185 -4.85 22.35 18.38
C GLY A 185 -4.66 23.68 17.65
N ARG A 186 -3.48 23.94 17.06
CA ARG A 186 -3.27 25.07 16.16
C ARG A 186 -2.97 24.61 14.74
N ILE A 187 -3.46 25.39 13.79
CA ILE A 187 -3.17 25.26 12.37
C ILE A 187 -1.77 25.84 12.13
N PRO A 188 -0.85 25.12 11.47
CA PRO A 188 0.44 25.68 11.10
C PRO A 188 0.28 26.87 10.16
N ASP A 189 1.08 27.92 10.34
CA ASP A 189 1.04 29.14 9.51
C ASP A 189 1.33 28.86 8.01
N ALA A 190 1.95 27.72 7.71
CA ALA A 190 2.22 27.25 6.35
C ALA A 190 1.05 26.48 5.71
N TRP A 191 -0.08 26.31 6.41
CA TRP A 191 -1.28 25.71 5.86
C TRP A 191 -1.78 26.53 4.66
N PRO A 192 -1.89 25.94 3.46
CA PRO A 192 -2.07 26.70 2.22
C PRO A 192 -3.54 27.00 1.90
N TRP A 193 -4.48 26.45 2.67
CA TRP A 193 -5.91 26.52 2.41
C TRP A 193 -6.66 27.16 3.57
N ASP A 194 -7.98 27.32 3.43
CA ASP A 194 -8.80 27.86 4.50
C ASP A 194 -8.73 26.97 5.76
N ASP A 195 -8.70 27.63 6.92
CA ASP A 195 -8.57 27.01 8.24
C ASP A 195 -9.65 25.95 8.51
N ALA A 196 -10.85 26.12 7.96
CA ALA A 196 -11.96 25.18 8.11
C ALA A 196 -11.66 23.79 7.51
N TRP A 197 -10.71 23.70 6.58
CA TRP A 197 -10.31 22.44 5.94
C TRP A 197 -9.23 21.69 6.73
N PHE A 198 -8.64 22.32 7.75
CA PHE A 198 -7.63 21.68 8.57
C PHE A 198 -8.27 20.76 9.62
N LYS A 199 -8.40 19.48 9.28
CA LYS A 199 -9.01 18.45 10.14
C LYS A 199 -7.94 17.59 10.83
N SER A 200 -7.18 18.18 11.76
CA SER A 200 -6.21 17.42 12.56
C SER A 200 -6.90 16.55 13.61
N THR A 201 -6.42 15.33 13.78
CA THR A 201 -6.93 14.38 14.81
C THR A 201 -5.77 13.78 15.59
N THR A 202 -5.48 12.49 15.42
CA THR A 202 -4.39 11.80 16.10
C THR A 202 -3.08 11.92 15.30
N PRO A 203 -1.91 11.82 15.95
CA PRO A 203 -0.62 11.81 15.25
C PRO A 203 -0.56 10.76 14.12
N ARG A 204 -1.04 9.53 14.38
CA ARG A 204 -1.06 8.46 13.38
C ARG A 204 -1.94 8.82 12.19
N ARG A 205 -3.15 9.33 12.43
CA ARG A 205 -4.07 9.71 11.34
C ARG A 205 -3.56 10.91 10.55
N ASN A 206 -2.94 11.87 11.22
CA ASN A 206 -2.28 13.00 10.56
C ASN A 206 -1.12 12.54 9.68
N LEU A 207 -0.32 11.56 10.10
CA LEU A 207 0.72 10.97 9.23
C LEU A 207 0.13 10.24 8.02
N VAL A 208 -1.02 9.58 8.17
CA VAL A 208 -1.74 8.98 7.03
C VAL A 208 -2.18 10.05 6.03
N LYS A 209 -2.82 11.12 6.52
CA LYS A 209 -3.23 12.26 5.67
C LYS A 209 -2.05 12.93 4.99
N SER A 210 -0.96 13.13 5.74
CA SER A 210 0.29 13.68 5.23
C SER A 210 0.87 12.84 4.09
N ALA A 211 0.98 11.53 4.29
CA ALA A 211 1.49 10.62 3.26
C ALA A 211 0.57 10.53 2.05
N ALA A 212 -0.75 10.53 2.24
CA ALA A 212 -1.71 10.54 1.14
C ALA A 212 -1.62 11.83 0.29
N LEU A 213 -1.48 12.99 0.94
CA LEU A 213 -1.26 14.27 0.25
C LEU A 213 0.10 14.32 -0.45
N ALA A 214 1.15 13.72 0.14
CA ALA A 214 2.45 13.62 -0.52
C ALA A 214 2.37 12.77 -1.80
N ILE A 215 1.62 11.67 -1.79
CA ILE A 215 1.33 10.89 -3.00
C ILE A 215 0.59 11.74 -4.03
N ALA A 216 -0.45 12.46 -3.64
CA ALA A 216 -1.20 13.34 -4.55
C ALA A 216 -0.29 14.39 -5.22
N GLU A 217 0.63 15.01 -4.47
CA GLU A 217 1.59 15.96 -5.06
C GLU A 217 2.59 15.28 -6.00
N ILE A 218 3.10 14.09 -5.66
CA ILE A 218 3.97 13.33 -6.55
C ILE A 218 3.25 13.03 -7.87
N GLU A 219 2.00 12.56 -7.79
CA GLU A 219 1.17 12.28 -8.97
C GLU A 219 0.96 13.54 -9.82
N ARG A 220 0.73 14.70 -9.18
CA ARG A 220 0.59 16.00 -9.86
C ARG A 220 1.90 16.39 -10.57
N LEU A 221 3.04 16.24 -9.91
CA LEU A 221 4.36 16.51 -10.48
C LEU A 221 4.68 15.59 -11.66
N ASP A 222 4.39 14.30 -11.53
CA ASP A 222 4.60 13.31 -12.60
C ASP A 222 3.74 13.65 -13.83
N ARG A 223 2.46 14.02 -13.63
CA ARG A 223 1.58 14.49 -14.72
C ARG A 223 2.09 15.78 -15.36
N ALA A 224 2.56 16.74 -14.56
CA ALA A 224 3.12 17.99 -15.09
C ALA A 224 4.38 17.74 -15.92
N ALA A 225 5.27 16.85 -15.48
CA ALA A 225 6.47 16.45 -16.21
C ALA A 225 6.15 15.75 -17.54
N ALA A 226 5.17 14.84 -17.56
CA ALA A 226 4.71 14.18 -18.78
C ALA A 226 4.20 15.18 -19.83
N ARG A 227 3.36 16.15 -19.42
CA ARG A 227 2.83 17.21 -20.31
C ARG A 227 3.94 18.10 -20.89
N ALA A 228 4.99 18.38 -20.12
CA ALA A 228 6.13 19.17 -20.59
C ALA A 228 7.03 18.40 -21.57
N GLY A 229 7.17 17.08 -21.38
CA GLY A 229 7.91 16.19 -22.27
C GLY A 229 7.25 15.98 -23.63
N ASP A 230 5.91 15.93 -23.68
CA ASP A 230 5.15 15.83 -24.94
C ASP A 230 5.15 17.14 -25.75
N ALA A 231 5.52 18.27 -25.12
CA ALA A 231 5.58 19.59 -25.75
C ALA A 231 6.98 19.98 -26.28
N SER A 232 7.99 19.11 -26.10
CA SER A 232 9.39 19.31 -26.51
C SER A 232 9.79 18.42 -27.69
#